data_AF-A0A392N8F4-F1
#
_entry.id   AF-A0A392N8F4-F1
#
_cell.length_a   1.000
_cell.length_b   1.000
_cell.length_c   1.000
_cell.angle_alpha   90.00
_cell.angle_beta   90.00
_cell.angle_gamma   90.00
#
_symmetry.space_group_name_H-M   'P 1'
#
loop_
_entity.id
_entity.type
_entity.pdbx_description
1 polymer ?
#
loop_
_entity_poly.entity_id
_entity_poly.type
_entity_poly.pdbx_seq_one_letter_code
_entity_poly.pdbx_strand_id
1 'polypeptide(L)'
;MPGKDWRYDSTGGRSRLQVIEMDHIAKAWAKWLVRNFECCLNETEIIMSRCYAVYAIMRGEPIRVRDLIARSIKRMITAADVYIGHPFVITTLCERLQVPTRDNDDIKAN
;
A
#
# COMPACT_ATOMS: atom_id res chain seq x y z
N MET A 1 9.50 9.04 -12.80
CA MET A 1 8.59 9.73 -11.86
C MET A 1 8.88 11.21 -11.96
N PRO A 2 7.91 12.05 -12.32
CA PRO A 2 8.05 13.50 -12.19
C PRO A 2 8.15 13.88 -10.69
N GLY A 3 9.13 14.72 -10.33
CA GLY A 3 9.52 15.00 -8.94
C GLY A 3 10.74 14.17 -8.48
N LYS A 4 11.88 14.85 -8.32
CA LYS A 4 13.16 14.39 -7.69
C LYS A 4 13.01 14.34 -6.14
N ASP A 5 13.76 13.60 -5.33
CA ASP A 5 15.11 13.00 -5.40
C ASP A 5 15.11 11.58 -4.80
N TRP A 6 15.72 10.63 -5.50
CA TRP A 6 15.76 9.23 -5.05
C TRP A 6 16.73 9.07 -3.88
N ARG A 7 16.35 8.29 -2.87
CA ARG A 7 17.33 7.70 -1.94
C ARG A 7 18.05 6.55 -2.64
N TYR A 8 19.37 6.51 -2.51
CA TYR A 8 20.21 5.47 -3.08
C TYR A 8 20.56 4.43 -2.02
N ASP A 9 20.68 3.16 -2.42
CA ASP A 9 21.24 2.11 -1.56
C ASP A 9 22.77 2.18 -1.49
N SER A 10 23.37 1.30 -0.69
CA SER A 10 24.83 1.18 -0.54
C SER A 10 25.56 0.79 -1.83
N THR A 11 24.84 0.38 -2.87
CA THR A 11 25.38 0.04 -4.20
C THR A 11 25.18 1.16 -5.22
N GLY A 12 24.61 2.31 -4.81
CA GLY A 12 24.30 3.44 -5.69
C GLY A 12 23.04 3.24 -6.53
N GLY A 13 22.27 2.18 -6.28
CA GLY A 13 20.98 1.93 -6.92
C GLY A 13 19.88 2.79 -6.29
N ARG A 14 18.91 3.26 -7.09
CA ARG A 14 17.73 3.94 -6.55
C ARG A 14 16.93 2.95 -5.71
N SER A 15 16.64 3.28 -4.45
CA SER A 15 16.02 2.36 -3.51
C SER A 15 14.64 2.84 -3.04
N ARG A 16 14.48 4.15 -2.75
CA ARG A 16 13.24 4.73 -2.20
C ARG A 16 13.00 6.14 -2.73
N LEU A 17 11.72 6.52 -2.79
CA LEU A 17 11.27 7.88 -3.08
C LEU A 17 10.40 8.38 -1.93
N GLN A 18 10.63 9.60 -1.45
CA GLN A 18 9.76 10.20 -0.45
C GLN A 18 8.43 10.59 -1.10
N VAL A 19 7.30 10.24 -0.46
CA VAL A 19 5.97 10.54 -1.01
C VAL A 19 5.76 12.04 -1.14
N ILE A 20 6.35 12.84 -0.26
CA ILE A 20 6.27 14.31 -0.25
C ILE A 20 6.78 14.93 -1.56
N GLU A 21 7.72 14.26 -2.22
CA GLU A 21 8.40 14.73 -3.42
C GLU A 21 7.67 14.35 -4.72
N MET A 22 6.62 13.52 -4.64
CA MET A 22 5.80 13.14 -5.79
C MET A 22 4.81 14.23 -6.19
N ASP A 23 4.46 14.29 -7.47
CA ASP A 23 3.33 15.08 -7.96
C ASP A 23 2.01 14.66 -7.27
N HIS A 24 1.05 15.58 -7.13
CA HIS A 24 -0.23 15.32 -6.43
C HIS A 24 -1.00 14.14 -7.02
N ILE A 25 -1.00 13.96 -8.34
CA ILE A 25 -1.67 12.83 -9.00
C ILE A 25 -0.94 11.53 -8.67
N ALA A 26 0.39 11.56 -8.70
CA ALA A 26 1.22 10.41 -8.35
C ALA A 26 1.06 10.01 -6.86
N LYS A 27 0.95 10.98 -5.96
CA LYS A 27 0.64 10.77 -4.53
C LYS A 27 -0.71 10.08 -4.33
N ALA A 28 -1.74 10.52 -5.05
CA ALA A 28 -3.07 9.93 -4.96
C ALA A 28 -3.06 8.46 -5.38
N TRP A 29 -2.40 8.15 -6.50
CA TRP A 29 -2.25 6.78 -6.97
C TRP A 29 -1.40 5.91 -6.05
N ALA A 30 -0.33 6.47 -5.47
CA ALA A 30 0.46 5.76 -4.47
C ALA A 30 -0.38 5.40 -3.24
N LYS A 31 -1.14 6.34 -2.69
CA LYS A 31 -2.04 6.07 -1.55
C LYS A 31 -3.09 5.02 -1.88
N TRP A 32 -3.69 5.11 -3.07
CA TRP A 32 -4.63 4.11 -3.55
C TRP A 32 -3.98 2.72 -3.66
N LEU A 33 -2.79 2.62 -4.25
CA LEU A 33 -2.06 1.36 -4.39
C LEU A 33 -1.76 0.71 -3.05
N VAL A 34 -1.28 1.49 -2.08
CA VAL A 34 -0.98 1.02 -0.72
C VAL A 34 -2.24 0.49 -0.05
N ARG A 35 -3.35 1.25 -0.07
CA ARG A 35 -4.60 0.85 0.58
C ARG A 35 -5.23 -0.43 0.01
N ASN A 36 -5.02 -0.72 -1.27
CA ASN A 36 -5.72 -1.81 -1.95
C ASN A 36 -4.88 -3.09 -2.08
N PHE A 37 -3.55 -2.98 -2.17
CA PHE A 37 -2.70 -4.14 -2.47
C PHE A 37 -1.67 -4.47 -1.39
N GLU A 38 -1.49 -3.59 -0.39
CA GLU A 38 -0.46 -3.77 0.63
C GLU A 38 -1.02 -3.60 2.04
N CYS A 39 -0.62 -4.49 2.95
CA CYS A 39 -1.25 -4.57 4.26
C CYS A 39 -0.71 -3.55 5.28
N CYS A 40 0.55 -3.16 5.20
CA CYS A 40 1.15 -2.19 6.12
C CYS A 40 2.32 -1.50 5.45
N LEU A 41 2.17 -0.21 5.15
CA LEU A 41 3.29 0.58 4.71
C LEU A 41 3.33 1.94 5.36
N ASN A 42 4.57 2.32 5.65
CA ASN A 42 4.96 3.69 5.88
C ASN A 42 4.44 4.51 4.68
N GLU A 43 3.43 5.34 4.90
CA GLU A 43 2.85 6.21 3.86
C GLU A 43 3.82 7.32 3.42
N THR A 44 4.97 7.41 4.07
CA THR A 44 6.00 8.45 3.89
C THR A 44 7.04 8.09 2.83
N GLU A 45 7.30 6.79 2.58
CA GLU A 45 8.32 6.33 1.61
C GLU A 45 7.81 5.20 0.72
N ILE A 46 8.04 5.32 -0.59
CA ILE A 46 7.68 4.32 -1.59
C ILE A 46 8.94 3.61 -2.09
N ILE A 47 8.99 2.29 -1.88
CA ILE A 47 10.05 1.42 -2.41
C ILE A 47 9.92 1.34 -3.95
N MET A 48 11.04 1.23 -4.67
CA MET A 48 11.10 1.18 -6.14
C MET A 48 10.03 0.31 -6.82
N SER A 49 9.75 -0.89 -6.29
CA SER A 49 8.76 -1.80 -6.88
C SER A 49 7.36 -1.18 -7.01
N ARG A 50 7.03 -0.22 -6.15
CA ARG A 50 5.76 0.51 -6.12
C ARG A 50 5.79 1.76 -6.98
N CYS A 51 6.95 2.40 -7.12
CA CYS A 51 7.13 3.51 -8.07
C CYS A 51 6.84 3.07 -9.50
N TYR A 52 7.22 1.84 -9.88
CA TYR A 52 6.89 1.28 -11.19
C TYR A 52 5.38 1.09 -11.39
N ALA A 53 4.66 0.61 -10.38
CA ALA A 53 3.21 0.43 -10.47
C ALA A 53 2.48 1.77 -10.59
N VAL A 54 2.84 2.75 -9.76
CA VAL A 54 2.27 4.10 -9.85
C VAL A 54 2.60 4.75 -11.19
N TYR A 55 3.83 4.59 -11.69
CA TYR A 55 4.22 5.11 -12.98
C TYR A 55 3.43 4.48 -14.14
N ALA A 56 3.22 3.16 -14.11
CA ALA A 56 2.38 2.47 -15.09
C ALA A 56 0.94 2.99 -15.07
N ILE A 57 0.34 3.17 -13.89
CA ILE A 57 -1.01 3.75 -13.75
C ILE A 57 -1.07 5.16 -14.36
N MET A 58 -0.10 6.02 -14.05
CA MET A 58 -0.03 7.38 -14.60
C MET A 58 0.11 7.40 -16.13
N ARG A 59 0.65 6.34 -16.73
CA ARG A 59 0.82 6.18 -18.17
C ARG A 59 -0.38 5.48 -18.84
N GLY A 60 -1.38 5.04 -18.06
CA GLY A 60 -2.48 4.21 -18.55
C GLY A 60 -2.05 2.79 -18.93
N GLU A 61 -0.89 2.33 -18.44
CA GLU A 61 -0.35 1.01 -18.72
C GLU A 61 -0.93 -0.04 -17.75
N PRO A 62 -1.11 -1.29 -18.21
CA PRO A 62 -1.67 -2.34 -17.38
C PRO A 62 -0.71 -2.70 -16.24
N ILE A 63 -1.27 -2.89 -15.04
CA ILE A 63 -0.54 -3.39 -13.87
C ILE A 63 -0.88 -4.86 -13.59
N ARG A 64 0.14 -5.64 -13.19
CA ARG A 64 -0.04 -7.04 -12.81
C ARG A 64 -0.50 -7.14 -11.35
N VAL A 65 -1.79 -6.92 -11.12
CA VAL A 65 -2.43 -6.95 -9.78
C VAL A 65 -2.14 -8.26 -9.04
N ARG A 66 -2.27 -9.40 -9.73
CA ARG A 66 -1.99 -10.73 -9.17
C ARG A 66 -0.59 -10.81 -8.55
N ASP A 67 0.41 -10.30 -9.26
CA ASP A 67 1.81 -10.35 -8.82
C ASP A 67 2.08 -9.36 -7.68
N LEU A 68 1.34 -8.24 -7.62
CA LEU A 68 1.41 -7.30 -6.50
C LEU A 68 0.86 -7.95 -5.22
N ILE A 69 -0.34 -8.55 -5.30
CA ILE A 69 -0.99 -9.23 -4.16
C ILE A 69 -0.15 -10.43 -3.70
N ALA A 70 0.29 -11.30 -4.62
CA ALA A 70 1.09 -12.47 -4.27
C ALA A 70 2.42 -12.09 -3.59
N ARG A 71 3.08 -11.02 -4.05
CA ARG A 71 4.30 -10.50 -3.39
C ARG A 71 4.00 -9.90 -2.02
N SER A 72 2.87 -9.22 -1.86
CA SER A 72 2.41 -8.67 -0.59
C SER A 72 2.22 -9.79 0.44
N ILE A 73 1.45 -10.83 0.09
CA ILE A 73 1.24 -12.02 0.94
C ILE A 73 2.57 -12.73 1.25
N LYS A 74 3.40 -12.96 0.23
CA LYS A 74 4.70 -13.61 0.43
C LYS A 74 5.56 -12.83 1.42
N ARG A 75 5.64 -11.50 1.29
CA ARG A 75 6.37 -10.66 2.24
C ARG A 75 5.80 -10.77 3.64
N MET A 76 4.46 -10.78 3.80
CA MET A 76 3.82 -10.93 5.11
C MET A 76 4.22 -12.23 5.82
N ILE A 77 4.24 -13.35 5.10
CA ILE A 77 4.56 -14.66 5.72
C ILE A 77 6.06 -14.88 5.93
N THR A 78 6.92 -14.20 5.17
CA THR A 78 8.38 -14.41 5.24
C THR A 78 9.13 -13.42 6.13
N ALA A 79 8.55 -12.24 6.41
CA ALA A 79 9.25 -11.24 7.21
C ALA A 79 9.04 -11.53 8.70
N ALA A 80 10.14 -11.44 9.47
CA ALA A 80 10.19 -11.81 10.88
C ALA A 80 9.32 -10.92 11.78
N ASP A 81 8.97 -9.73 11.32
CA ASP A 81 8.16 -8.75 12.05
C ASP A 81 7.25 -8.01 11.06
N VAL A 82 6.09 -8.60 10.78
CA VAL A 82 5.06 -7.94 9.98
C VAL A 82 3.84 -7.71 10.85
N TYR A 83 3.61 -6.44 11.15
CA TYR A 83 2.29 -5.97 11.54
C TYR A 83 1.34 -6.34 10.40
N ILE A 84 0.53 -7.37 10.58
CA ILE A 84 -0.61 -7.63 9.71
C ILE A 84 -1.41 -6.31 9.69
N GLY A 85 -1.85 -5.89 8.51
CA GLY A 85 -2.59 -4.63 8.34
C GLY A 85 -3.66 -4.45 9.39
N HIS A 86 -3.63 -3.31 10.10
CA HIS A 86 -4.60 -2.96 11.13
C HIS A 86 -6.03 -3.36 10.76
N PRO A 87 -6.54 -3.11 9.53
CA PRO A 87 -7.91 -3.49 9.18
C PRO A 87 -8.14 -5.01 9.24
N PHE A 88 -7.27 -5.83 8.66
CA PHE A 88 -7.47 -7.28 8.62
C PHE A 88 -7.23 -7.94 9.99
N VAL A 89 -6.26 -7.44 10.77
CA VAL A 89 -6.06 -7.86 12.17
C VAL A 89 -7.25 -7.50 13.02
N ILE A 90 -7.68 -6.24 12.96
CA ILE A 90 -8.80 -5.74 13.75
C ILE A 90 -10.04 -6.53 13.38
N THR A 91 -10.37 -6.71 12.10
CA THR A 91 -11.52 -7.54 11.68
C THR A 91 -11.40 -8.97 12.20
N THR A 92 -10.25 -9.64 12.00
CA THR A 92 -10.08 -11.04 12.44
C THR A 92 -10.11 -11.18 13.96
N LEU A 93 -9.55 -10.23 14.70
CA LEU A 93 -9.58 -10.20 16.17
C LEU A 93 -10.98 -9.87 16.69
N CYS A 94 -11.68 -8.93 16.06
CA CYS A 94 -13.07 -8.59 16.38
C CYS A 94 -13.99 -9.79 16.13
N GLU A 95 -13.85 -10.50 15.01
CA GLU A 95 -14.59 -11.74 14.72
C GLU A 95 -14.28 -12.83 15.77
N ARG A 96 -13.01 -13.05 16.09
CA ARG A 96 -12.60 -14.03 17.13
C ARG A 96 -13.15 -13.71 18.51
N LEU A 97 -13.23 -12.43 18.86
CA LEU A 97 -13.73 -11.97 20.15
C LEU A 97 -15.26 -11.72 20.13
N GLN A 98 -15.94 -12.06 19.03
CA GLN A 98 -17.37 -11.82 18.83
C GLN A 98 -17.76 -10.35 19.09
N VAL A 99 -16.87 -9.43 18.76
CA VAL A 99 -17.16 -7.99 18.84
C VAL A 99 -18.29 -7.70 17.86
N PRO A 100 -19.41 -7.10 18.31
CA PRO A 100 -20.53 -6.80 17.44
C PRO A 100 -20.08 -5.91 16.29
N THR A 101 -20.15 -6.42 15.06
CA THR A 101 -20.05 -5.57 13.87
C THR A 101 -21.34 -4.77 13.80
N ARG A 102 -21.23 -3.44 13.70
CA ARG A 102 -22.40 -2.62 13.40
C ARG A 102 -22.97 -3.11 12.07
N ASP A 103 -24.12 -3.77 12.10
CA ASP A 103 -24.90 -3.99 10.90
C ASP A 103 -25.16 -2.63 10.24
N ASN A 104 -25.18 -2.64 8.92
CA ASN A 104 -25.33 -1.48 8.06
C ASN A 104 -26.74 -0.86 8.12
N ASP A 105 -27.51 -1.18 9.16
CA ASP A 105 -28.97 -1.00 9.22
C ASP A 105 -29.40 0.31 9.90
N ASP A 106 -28.49 1.24 10.17
CA ASP A 106 -28.81 2.57 10.73
C ASP A 106 -28.26 3.75 9.93
N ILE A 107 -28.16 3.64 8.60
CA ILE A 107 -28.27 4.85 7.77
C ILE A 107 -29.75 5.08 7.50
N LYS A 108 -30.47 5.56 8.51
CA LYS A 108 -31.73 6.26 8.25
C LYS A 108 -31.37 7.49 7.42
N ALA A 109 -31.72 7.45 6.14
CA ALA A 109 -31.81 8.62 5.30
C ALA A 109 -32.67 9.66 6.05
N ASN A 110 -32.05 10.77 6.41
CA ASN A 110 -32.71 11.96 6.89
C ASN A 110 -32.27 13.12 6.01
#